data_AF-A0AAN2X3T4-F1
#
_entry.id   AF-A0AAN2X3T4-F1
#
_cell.length_a   1.000
_cell.length_b   1.000
_cell.length_c   1.000
_cell.angle_alpha   90.00
_cell.angle_beta   90.00
_cell.angle_gamma   90.00
#
_symmetry.space_group_name_H-M   'P 1'
#
loop_
_entity.id
_entity.type
_entity.pdbx_description
1 polymer ?
#
loop_
_entity_poly.entity_id
_entity_poly.type
_entity_poly.pdbx_seq_one_letter_code
_entity_poly.pdbx_strand_id
1 'polypeptide(L)'
;MNQAELDVVIEKHEKWLRDGYGERANLRGANLSYADLSCANLSYADLSCANLRGANLSYADLSCANLRGANLSYADLSCANLRGANLRGANLRGANLSYADLSCANLRVANLSGANLSGANLSYADLNWINWRDVVSLTVIAVQINTTRKNNQITYIKELEIWTTGCFQGTLEELKDSIEQTHASNDFLKRRYYRAINYILTEADFEEDLEEENNEI
;
A
#
# COMPACT_ATOMS: atom_id res chain seq x y z
N MET A 1 23.01 -13.67 -4.59
CA MET A 1 23.66 -13.98 -3.30
C MET A 1 23.10 -15.31 -2.86
N ASN A 2 23.92 -16.20 -2.32
CA ASN A 2 23.43 -17.45 -1.74
C ASN A 2 22.99 -17.26 -0.27
N GLN A 3 22.34 -18.26 0.34
CA GLN A 3 21.84 -18.15 1.71
C GLN A 3 22.97 -17.91 2.73
N ALA A 4 24.12 -18.60 2.60
CA ALA A 4 25.22 -18.43 3.55
C ALA A 4 25.82 -17.01 3.52
N GLU A 5 25.94 -16.41 2.33
CA GLU A 5 26.36 -15.01 2.18
C GLU A 5 25.33 -14.05 2.81
N LEU A 6 24.04 -14.35 2.63
CA LEU A 6 22.94 -13.56 3.17
C LEU A 6 22.90 -13.64 4.71
N ASP A 7 23.08 -14.82 5.28
CA ASP A 7 23.12 -15.04 6.73
C ASP A 7 24.25 -14.23 7.39
N VAL A 8 25.42 -14.14 6.74
CA VAL A 8 26.54 -13.29 7.20
C VAL A 8 26.17 -11.81 7.19
N VAL A 9 25.44 -11.34 6.17
CA VAL A 9 24.95 -9.95 6.12
C VAL A 9 23.95 -9.68 7.24
N ILE A 10 23.03 -10.61 7.49
CA ILE A 10 22.04 -10.51 8.58
C ILE A 10 22.74 -10.48 9.93
N GLU A 11 23.69 -11.39 10.18
CA GLU A 11 24.44 -11.44 11.44
C GLU A 11 25.16 -10.10 11.71
N LYS A 12 25.83 -9.54 10.69
CA LYS A 12 26.47 -8.22 10.81
C LYS A 12 25.46 -7.10 11.09
N HIS A 13 24.28 -7.17 10.49
CA HIS A 13 23.23 -6.18 10.67
C HIS A 13 22.60 -6.24 12.05
N GLU A 14 22.36 -7.44 12.58
CA GLU A 14 21.86 -7.63 13.94
C GLU A 14 22.86 -7.16 14.99
N LYS A 15 24.17 -7.39 14.77
CA LYS A 15 25.20 -6.80 15.63
C LYS A 15 25.18 -5.27 15.58
N TRP A 16 25.05 -4.69 14.38
CA TRP A 16 24.89 -3.24 14.22
C TRP A 16 23.68 -2.68 14.99
N LEU A 17 22.53 -3.37 14.96
CA LEU A 17 21.33 -2.96 15.70
C LEU A 17 21.51 -3.01 17.22
N ARG A 18 22.19 -4.05 17.73
CA ARG A 18 22.29 -4.30 19.18
C ARG A 18 23.27 -3.37 19.88
N ASP A 19 24.44 -3.15 19.30
CA ASP A 19 25.55 -2.48 20.00
C ASP A 19 26.37 -1.56 19.08
N GLY A 20 25.98 -1.41 17.81
CA GLY A 20 26.69 -0.59 16.83
C GLY A 20 27.93 -1.24 16.22
N TYR A 21 28.36 -2.42 16.70
CA TYR A 21 29.51 -3.15 16.16
C TYR A 21 29.07 -4.09 15.05
N GLY A 22 28.88 -3.55 13.85
CA GLY A 22 28.48 -4.32 12.68
C GLY A 22 28.30 -3.43 11.47
N GLU A 23 27.56 -3.91 10.48
CA GLU A 23 27.26 -3.16 9.27
C GLU A 23 25.75 -3.21 9.02
N ARG A 24 25.12 -2.03 8.84
CA ARG A 24 23.73 -1.96 8.38
C ARG A 24 23.60 -2.73 7.06
N ALA A 25 22.62 -3.63 6.96
CA ALA A 25 22.43 -4.43 5.76
C ALA A 25 22.19 -3.53 4.53
N ASN A 26 23.08 -3.68 3.54
CA ASN A 26 22.93 -3.10 2.21
C ASN A 26 22.72 -4.24 1.22
N LEU A 27 21.46 -4.47 0.88
CA LEU A 27 20.97 -5.49 -0.05
C LEU A 27 20.36 -4.84 -1.30
N ARG A 28 20.74 -3.58 -1.59
CA ARG A 28 20.24 -2.83 -2.73
C ARG A 28 20.50 -3.57 -4.04
N GLY A 29 19.45 -3.83 -4.80
CA GLY A 29 19.52 -4.55 -6.07
C GLY A 29 19.94 -6.01 -5.96
N ALA A 30 20.06 -6.56 -4.74
CA ALA A 30 20.47 -7.94 -4.54
C ALA A 30 19.42 -8.90 -5.12
N ASN A 31 19.89 -10.02 -5.67
CA ASN A 31 19.01 -11.14 -6.01
C ASN A 31 18.85 -12.06 -4.78
N LEU A 32 17.65 -12.02 -4.21
CA LEU A 32 17.19 -12.72 -3.00
C LEU A 32 15.89 -13.50 -3.31
N SER A 33 15.64 -13.84 -4.57
CA SER A 33 14.44 -14.58 -4.95
C SER A 33 14.42 -15.94 -4.27
N TYR A 34 13.29 -16.29 -3.66
CA TYR A 34 13.11 -17.54 -2.91
C TYR A 34 14.07 -17.71 -1.72
N ALA A 35 14.72 -16.65 -1.26
CA ALA A 35 15.54 -16.69 -0.06
C ALA A 35 14.66 -16.91 1.18
N ASP A 36 15.23 -17.57 2.19
CA ASP A 36 14.62 -17.63 3.51
C ASP A 36 15.13 -16.46 4.36
N LEU A 37 14.22 -15.55 4.67
CA LEU A 37 14.39 -14.37 5.50
C LEU A 37 13.34 -14.36 6.63
N SER A 38 12.74 -15.52 6.91
CA SER A 38 11.75 -15.63 7.98
C SER A 38 12.37 -15.24 9.32
N CYS A 39 11.61 -14.48 10.11
CA CYS A 39 12.04 -13.95 11.41
C CYS A 39 13.30 -13.06 11.39
N ALA A 40 13.87 -12.74 10.21
CA ALA A 40 15.08 -11.93 10.14
C ALA A 40 14.80 -10.49 10.60
N ASN A 41 15.71 -9.92 11.39
CA ASN A 41 15.67 -8.49 11.67
C ASN A 41 16.45 -7.73 10.60
N LEU A 42 15.71 -7.11 9.68
CA LEU A 42 16.17 -6.24 8.60
C LEU A 42 15.65 -4.81 8.78
N SER A 43 15.38 -4.41 10.02
CA SER A 43 14.91 -3.06 10.33
C SER A 43 15.95 -2.03 9.87
N TYR A 44 15.47 -0.96 9.25
CA TYR A 44 16.29 0.05 8.60
C TYR A 44 17.15 -0.47 7.43
N ALA A 45 17.14 -1.74 7.01
CA ALA A 45 18.00 -2.19 5.90
C ALA A 45 17.71 -1.46 4.57
N ASP A 46 18.71 -1.36 3.68
CA ASP A 46 18.49 -0.92 2.29
C ASP A 46 18.29 -2.14 1.39
N LEU A 47 17.03 -2.39 1.01
CA LEU A 47 16.59 -3.45 0.09
C LEU A 47 16.05 -2.84 -1.22
N SER A 48 16.38 -1.58 -1.51
CA SER A 48 15.81 -0.90 -2.68
C SER A 48 16.19 -1.62 -3.98
N CYS A 49 15.22 -1.75 -4.87
CA CYS A 49 15.35 -2.49 -6.13
C CYS A 49 15.77 -3.98 -5.99
N ALA A 50 15.78 -4.56 -4.79
CA ALA A 50 16.11 -5.97 -4.60
C ALA A 50 15.07 -6.88 -5.25
N ASN A 51 15.49 -8.05 -5.72
CA ASN A 51 14.60 -9.09 -6.19
C ASN A 51 14.31 -10.07 -5.05
N LEU A 52 13.15 -9.94 -4.42
CA LEU A 52 12.64 -10.76 -3.32
C LEU A 52 11.45 -11.63 -3.77
N ARG A 53 11.35 -11.90 -5.08
CA ARG A 53 10.25 -12.70 -5.64
C ARG A 53 10.18 -14.06 -4.95
N GLY A 54 9.02 -14.40 -4.40
CA GLY A 54 8.80 -15.67 -3.72
C GLY A 54 9.65 -15.89 -2.47
N ALA A 55 10.32 -14.87 -1.94
CA ALA A 55 11.08 -14.99 -0.70
C ALA A 55 10.14 -15.25 0.49
N ASN A 56 10.62 -15.99 1.47
CA ASN A 56 9.95 -16.14 2.75
C ASN A 56 10.42 -15.02 3.68
N LEU A 57 9.54 -14.05 3.96
CA LEU A 57 9.74 -12.93 4.90
C LEU A 57 8.72 -13.00 6.04
N SER A 58 8.11 -14.17 6.29
CA SER A 58 7.13 -14.33 7.37
C SER A 58 7.76 -13.94 8.70
N TYR A 59 7.05 -13.17 9.51
CA TYR A 59 7.53 -12.66 10.82
C TYR A 59 8.81 -11.82 10.78
N ALA A 60 9.31 -11.41 9.60
CA ALA A 60 10.50 -10.58 9.51
C ALA A 60 10.23 -9.16 10.06
N ASP A 61 11.25 -8.55 10.68
CA ASP A 61 11.22 -7.14 11.02
C ASP A 61 11.86 -6.33 9.89
N LEU A 62 11.04 -5.61 9.13
CA LEU A 62 11.40 -4.71 8.04
C LEU A 62 11.01 -3.26 8.39
N SER A 63 10.81 -2.95 9.67
CA SER A 63 10.43 -1.60 10.10
C SER A 63 11.46 -0.57 9.64
N CYS A 64 10.99 0.56 9.11
CA CYS A 64 11.81 1.62 8.53
C CYS A 64 12.75 1.19 7.38
N ALA A 65 12.62 -0.03 6.83
CA ALA A 65 13.45 -0.51 5.74
C ALA A 65 13.15 0.25 4.42
N ASN A 66 14.15 0.37 3.57
CA ASN A 66 13.98 0.92 2.23
C ASN A 66 13.74 -0.21 1.23
N LEU A 67 12.49 -0.43 0.84
CA LEU A 67 12.05 -1.43 -0.14
C LEU A 67 11.60 -0.78 -1.47
N ARG A 68 12.01 0.48 -1.70
CA ARG A 68 11.59 1.23 -2.88
C ARG A 68 11.92 0.47 -4.16
N GLY A 69 10.90 0.23 -4.99
CA GLY A 69 11.04 -0.48 -6.26
C GLY A 69 11.47 -1.95 -6.13
N ALA A 70 11.44 -2.54 -4.94
CA ALA A 70 11.77 -3.95 -4.77
C ALA A 70 10.70 -4.85 -5.44
N ASN A 71 11.13 -6.00 -5.94
CA ASN A 71 10.23 -7.01 -6.45
C ASN A 71 9.90 -8.02 -5.35
N LEU A 72 8.74 -7.87 -4.71
CA LEU A 72 8.20 -8.74 -3.65
C LEU A 72 7.07 -9.64 -4.19
N SER A 73 6.97 -9.82 -5.51
CA SER A 73 5.87 -10.60 -6.09
C SER A 73 5.88 -12.03 -5.54
N TYR A 74 4.72 -12.50 -5.11
CA TYR A 74 4.51 -13.81 -4.48
C TYR A 74 5.35 -14.06 -3.21
N ALA A 75 5.95 -13.05 -2.60
CA ALA A 75 6.65 -13.20 -1.32
C ALA A 75 5.65 -13.47 -0.19
N ASP A 76 6.08 -14.25 0.80
CA ASP A 76 5.34 -14.41 2.05
C ASP A 76 5.82 -13.37 3.05
N LEU A 77 5.00 -12.36 3.34
CA LEU A 77 5.21 -11.30 4.33
C LEU A 77 4.20 -11.44 5.48
N SER A 78 3.63 -12.64 5.69
CA SER A 78 2.67 -12.87 6.75
C SER A 78 3.26 -12.52 8.11
N CYS A 79 2.49 -11.77 8.92
CA CYS A 79 2.91 -11.30 10.24
C CYS A 79 4.20 -10.44 10.25
N ALA A 80 4.68 -9.96 9.11
CA ALA A 80 5.90 -9.14 9.04
C ALA A 80 5.64 -7.73 9.60
N ASN A 81 6.66 -7.14 10.24
CA ASN A 81 6.64 -5.75 10.66
C ASN A 81 7.21 -4.87 9.54
N LEU A 82 6.36 -4.13 8.84
CA LEU A 82 6.72 -3.17 7.77
C LEU A 82 6.47 -1.72 8.21
N ARG A 83 6.35 -1.46 9.51
CA ARG A 83 6.01 -0.14 10.03
C ARG A 83 7.00 0.92 9.55
N GLY A 84 6.48 1.97 8.92
CA GLY A 84 7.29 3.06 8.37
C GLY A 84 8.20 2.67 7.19
N ALA A 85 8.06 1.46 6.64
CA ALA A 85 8.88 1.02 5.51
C ALA A 85 8.56 1.84 4.25
N ASN A 86 9.58 2.07 3.42
CA ASN A 86 9.41 2.70 2.13
C ASN A 86 9.20 1.64 1.04
N LEU A 87 7.94 1.38 0.69
CA LEU A 87 7.51 0.44 -0.36
C LEU A 87 7.13 1.15 -1.66
N ARG A 88 7.51 2.42 -1.84
CA ARG A 88 7.12 3.20 -3.02
C ARG A 88 7.52 2.49 -4.32
N GLY A 89 6.53 2.23 -5.17
CA GLY A 89 6.70 1.54 -6.45
C GLY A 89 7.17 0.08 -6.34
N ALA A 90 7.08 -0.54 -5.16
CA ALA A 90 7.38 -1.95 -5.00
C ALA A 90 6.33 -2.82 -5.73
N ASN A 91 6.76 -3.97 -6.24
CA ASN A 91 5.87 -4.96 -6.83
C ASN A 91 5.47 -6.01 -5.79
N LEU A 92 4.28 -5.88 -5.20
CA LEU A 92 3.70 -6.79 -4.21
C LEU A 92 2.64 -7.72 -4.83
N ARG A 93 2.65 -7.89 -6.15
CA ARG A 93 1.68 -8.74 -6.85
C ARG A 93 1.65 -10.14 -6.26
N GLY A 94 0.47 -10.59 -5.81
CA GLY A 94 0.27 -11.91 -5.23
C GLY A 94 1.02 -12.16 -3.92
N ALA A 95 1.57 -11.13 -3.27
CA ALA A 95 2.26 -11.28 -1.99
C ALA A 95 1.24 -11.58 -0.88
N ASN A 96 1.68 -12.37 0.11
CA ASN A 96 0.90 -12.60 1.32
C ASN A 96 1.29 -11.58 2.39
N LEU A 97 0.45 -10.60 2.67
CA LEU A 97 0.63 -9.58 3.71
C LEU A 97 -0.33 -9.80 4.89
N SER A 98 -0.90 -11.00 5.03
CA SER A 98 -1.86 -11.29 6.11
C SER A 98 -1.25 -10.97 7.47
N TYR A 99 -1.96 -10.19 8.29
CA TYR A 99 -1.53 -9.75 9.62
C TYR A 99 -0.22 -8.95 9.66
N ALA A 100 0.27 -8.44 8.53
CA ALA A 100 1.45 -7.58 8.50
C ALA A 100 1.14 -6.19 9.09
N ASP A 101 2.11 -5.58 9.77
CA ASP A 101 2.03 -4.19 10.21
C ASP A 101 2.60 -3.26 9.12
N LEU A 102 1.75 -2.62 8.33
CA LEU A 102 2.11 -1.62 7.32
C LEU A 102 1.86 -0.19 7.83
N SER A 103 1.69 0.01 9.14
CA SER A 103 1.38 1.34 9.66
C SER A 103 2.47 2.35 9.33
N CYS A 104 2.05 3.56 8.94
CA CYS A 104 2.95 4.63 8.46
C CYS A 104 3.82 4.27 7.23
N ALA A 105 3.59 3.15 6.56
CA ALA A 105 4.39 2.75 5.41
C ALA A 105 4.06 3.60 4.17
N ASN A 106 5.03 3.79 3.29
CA ASN A 106 4.83 4.47 2.01
C ASN A 106 4.58 3.44 0.90
N LEU A 107 3.32 3.24 0.51
CA LEU A 107 2.90 2.31 -0.54
C LEU A 107 2.59 3.00 -1.87
N ARG A 108 2.97 4.27 -2.04
CA ARG A 108 2.67 5.04 -3.25
C ARG A 108 3.07 4.29 -4.51
N VAL A 109 2.14 4.15 -5.45
CA VAL A 109 2.39 3.49 -6.76
C VAL A 109 2.79 2.01 -6.61
N ALA A 110 2.63 1.39 -5.45
CA ALA A 110 2.90 -0.04 -5.29
C ALA A 110 1.87 -0.87 -6.07
N ASN A 111 2.32 -2.01 -6.60
CA ASN A 111 1.43 -2.97 -7.26
C ASN A 111 0.94 -4.00 -6.24
N LEU A 112 -0.32 -3.91 -5.83
CA LEU A 112 -0.97 -4.83 -4.90
C LEU A 112 -1.90 -5.85 -5.59
N SER A 113 -1.85 -5.99 -6.92
CA SER A 113 -2.74 -6.92 -7.62
C SER A 113 -2.60 -8.35 -7.09
N GLY A 114 -3.70 -8.93 -6.62
CA GLY A 114 -3.75 -10.26 -6.02
C GLY A 114 -3.11 -10.38 -4.63
N ALA A 115 -2.69 -9.27 -4.00
CA ALA A 115 -2.09 -9.32 -2.67
C ALA A 115 -3.15 -9.61 -1.60
N ASN A 116 -2.78 -10.44 -0.62
CA ASN A 116 -3.62 -10.74 0.54
C ASN A 116 -3.26 -9.81 1.71
N LEU A 117 -4.13 -8.87 2.04
CA LEU A 117 -4.03 -7.91 3.15
C LEU A 117 -4.95 -8.27 4.35
N SER A 118 -5.41 -9.52 4.46
CA SER A 118 -6.31 -9.93 5.55
C SER A 118 -5.69 -9.63 6.93
N GLY A 119 -6.37 -8.81 7.74
CA GLY A 119 -5.89 -8.40 9.06
C GLY A 119 -4.63 -7.52 9.04
N ALA A 120 -4.18 -7.03 7.89
CA ALA A 120 -3.04 -6.13 7.82
C ALA A 120 -3.38 -4.75 8.41
N ASN A 121 -2.45 -4.16 9.16
CA ASN A 121 -2.62 -2.81 9.69
C ASN A 121 -2.10 -1.77 8.68
N LEU A 122 -3.01 -1.00 8.07
CA LEU A 122 -2.68 0.06 7.11
C LEU A 122 -2.83 1.48 7.70
N SER A 123 -2.94 1.60 9.03
CA SER A 123 -3.12 2.89 9.70
C SER A 123 -2.02 3.88 9.30
N TYR A 124 -2.42 5.07 8.84
CA TYR A 124 -1.50 6.13 8.40
C TYR A 124 -0.57 5.76 7.23
N ALA A 125 -0.81 4.66 6.52
CA ALA A 125 -0.05 4.34 5.31
C ALA A 125 -0.41 5.31 4.18
N ASP A 126 0.56 5.63 3.32
CA ASP A 126 0.32 6.44 2.10
C ASP A 126 -0.09 5.52 0.94
N LEU A 127 -1.37 5.53 0.61
CA LEU A 127 -2.03 4.63 -0.34
C LEU A 127 -2.27 5.26 -1.71
N ASN A 128 -1.71 6.45 -1.95
CA ASN A 128 -1.95 7.17 -3.20
C ASN A 128 -1.46 6.39 -4.42
N TRP A 129 -2.22 6.48 -5.52
CA TRP A 129 -1.94 5.83 -6.81
C TRP A 129 -1.99 4.30 -6.83
N ILE A 130 -2.50 3.66 -5.79
CA ILE A 130 -2.74 2.21 -5.79
C ILE A 130 -3.97 1.88 -6.65
N ASN A 131 -3.88 0.78 -7.41
CA ASN A 131 -5.05 0.17 -8.04
C ASN A 131 -5.63 -0.89 -7.10
N TRP A 132 -6.78 -0.60 -6.53
CA TRP A 132 -7.43 -1.42 -5.52
C TRP A 132 -8.34 -2.53 -6.09
N ARG A 133 -8.63 -2.54 -7.40
CA ARG A 133 -9.58 -3.51 -8.00
C ARG A 133 -9.20 -4.97 -7.83
N ASP A 134 -7.90 -5.24 -7.78
CA ASP A 134 -7.37 -6.61 -7.79
C ASP A 134 -6.95 -7.08 -6.39
N VAL A 135 -7.22 -6.31 -5.33
CA VAL A 135 -6.89 -6.70 -3.96
C VAL A 135 -7.95 -7.68 -3.46
N VAL A 136 -7.52 -8.84 -2.92
CA VAL A 136 -8.41 -10.01 -2.74
C VAL A 136 -9.01 -10.16 -1.34
N SER A 137 -8.60 -9.35 -0.36
CA SER A 137 -8.92 -9.57 1.06
C SER A 137 -9.54 -8.36 1.76
N LEU A 138 -9.80 -7.29 1.03
CA LEU A 138 -10.46 -6.09 1.54
C LEU A 138 -11.74 -5.88 0.73
N THR A 139 -12.76 -5.36 1.39
CA THR A 139 -14.01 -4.94 0.76
C THR A 139 -13.78 -3.56 0.16
N VAL A 140 -13.53 -3.57 -1.15
CA VAL A 140 -13.19 -2.39 -1.93
C VAL A 140 -14.31 -2.10 -2.93
N ILE A 141 -14.83 -0.88 -2.90
CA ILE A 141 -15.72 -0.38 -3.96
C ILE A 141 -14.96 0.69 -4.72
N ALA A 142 -14.59 0.39 -5.96
CA ALA A 142 -13.77 1.26 -6.80
C ALA A 142 -14.49 1.64 -8.10
N VAL A 143 -14.75 2.92 -8.29
CA VAL A 143 -15.41 3.46 -9.49
C VAL A 143 -14.38 4.16 -10.36
N GLN A 144 -14.26 3.73 -11.62
CA GLN A 144 -13.44 4.44 -12.60
C GLN A 144 -14.13 5.74 -13.01
N ILE A 145 -13.43 6.86 -12.85
CA ILE A 145 -13.83 8.12 -13.44
C ILE A 145 -13.05 8.30 -14.73
N ASN A 146 -13.76 8.28 -15.86
CA ASN A 146 -13.15 8.53 -17.17
C ASN A 146 -12.72 9.99 -17.29
N THR A 147 -11.46 10.26 -16.96
CA THR A 147 -10.78 11.54 -17.19
C THR A 147 -9.51 11.28 -18.01
N THR A 148 -8.85 12.36 -18.43
CA THR A 148 -7.57 12.28 -19.15
C THR A 148 -6.41 11.79 -18.26
N ARG A 149 -6.60 11.69 -16.94
CA ARG A 149 -5.56 11.22 -16.00
C ARG A 149 -5.52 9.69 -15.95
N LYS A 150 -4.30 9.13 -16.00
CA LYS A 150 -4.08 7.69 -15.77
C LYS A 150 -4.46 7.33 -14.33
N ASN A 151 -5.18 6.22 -14.15
CA ASN A 151 -5.62 5.71 -12.85
C ASN A 151 -6.51 6.66 -12.02
N ASN A 152 -7.54 7.23 -12.65
CA ASN A 152 -8.51 8.08 -11.95
C ASN A 152 -9.70 7.25 -11.42
N GLN A 153 -9.47 6.49 -10.35
CA GLN A 153 -10.56 5.84 -9.61
C GLN A 153 -10.87 6.61 -8.33
N ILE A 154 -12.14 6.66 -7.93
CA ILE A 154 -12.51 6.87 -6.53
C ILE A 154 -12.68 5.49 -5.92
N THR A 155 -12.14 5.30 -4.72
CA THR A 155 -12.20 4.02 -4.05
C THR A 155 -12.55 4.24 -2.58
N TYR A 156 -13.51 3.48 -2.10
CA TYR A 156 -13.78 3.33 -0.68
C TYR A 156 -13.30 1.95 -0.21
N ILE A 157 -12.56 1.92 0.89
CA ILE A 157 -12.04 0.70 1.51
C ILE A 157 -12.74 0.55 2.86
N LYS A 158 -13.65 -0.42 2.95
CA LYS A 158 -14.59 -0.53 4.08
C LYS A 158 -13.88 -0.79 5.40
N GLU A 159 -12.93 -1.73 5.42
CA GLU A 159 -12.20 -2.12 6.64
C GLU A 159 -11.31 -1.02 7.19
N LEU A 160 -10.99 0.00 6.39
CA LEU A 160 -10.17 1.13 6.80
C LEU A 160 -10.98 2.41 6.99
N GLU A 161 -12.25 2.42 6.58
CA GLU A 161 -13.11 3.62 6.53
C GLU A 161 -12.46 4.79 5.76
N ILE A 162 -11.68 4.50 4.73
CA ILE A 162 -10.90 5.49 3.97
C ILE A 162 -11.39 5.59 2.53
N TRP A 163 -11.46 6.83 2.06
CA TRP A 163 -11.61 7.19 0.66
C TRP A 163 -10.27 7.49 0.03
N THR A 164 -10.04 6.96 -1.17
CA THR A 164 -8.81 7.22 -1.93
C THR A 164 -9.12 7.61 -3.37
N THR A 165 -8.23 8.43 -3.93
CA THR A 165 -8.12 8.66 -5.37
C THR A 165 -6.67 8.45 -5.81
N GLY A 166 -6.32 8.82 -7.04
CA GLY A 166 -4.92 8.87 -7.44
C GLY A 166 -4.05 9.77 -6.54
N CYS A 167 -4.60 10.88 -6.02
CA CYS A 167 -3.82 11.88 -5.28
C CYS A 167 -4.45 12.35 -3.97
N PHE A 168 -5.45 11.62 -3.48
CA PHE A 168 -6.15 11.94 -2.24
C PHE A 168 -6.31 10.66 -1.42
N GLN A 169 -6.22 10.81 -0.10
CA GLN A 169 -6.59 9.82 0.88
C GLN A 169 -7.16 10.55 2.09
N GLY A 170 -8.33 10.15 2.58
CA GLY A 170 -8.98 10.78 3.71
C GLY A 170 -10.39 10.29 3.95
N THR A 171 -11.14 11.06 4.72
CA THR A 171 -12.57 10.86 4.98
C THR A 171 -13.42 11.28 3.77
N LEU A 172 -14.72 10.98 3.82
CA LEU A 172 -15.68 11.42 2.80
C LEU A 172 -15.80 12.95 2.75
N GLU A 173 -15.85 13.61 3.91
CA GLU A 173 -15.96 15.07 4.02
C GLU A 173 -14.75 15.75 3.39
N GLU A 174 -13.54 15.30 3.74
CA GLU A 174 -12.29 15.79 3.15
C GLU A 174 -12.23 15.55 1.64
N LEU A 175 -12.81 14.45 1.15
CA LEU A 175 -12.90 14.17 -0.29
C LEU A 175 -13.82 15.17 -0.99
N LYS A 176 -15.02 15.41 -0.44
CA LYS A 176 -15.99 16.38 -0.99
C LYS A 176 -15.36 17.78 -1.04
N ASP A 177 -14.71 18.21 0.05
CA ASP A 177 -13.97 19.48 0.11
C ASP A 177 -12.85 19.57 -0.93
N SER A 178 -12.07 18.49 -1.08
CA SER A 178 -10.99 18.44 -2.07
C SER A 178 -11.51 18.56 -3.51
N ILE A 179 -12.67 17.97 -3.80
CA ILE A 179 -13.33 18.07 -5.11
C ILE A 179 -13.79 19.50 -5.38
N GLU A 180 -14.47 20.14 -4.42
CA GLU A 180 -14.94 21.52 -4.56
C GLU A 180 -13.77 22.48 -4.79
N GLN A 181 -12.67 22.33 -4.04
CA GLN A 181 -11.48 23.16 -4.19
C GLN A 181 -10.78 22.93 -5.54
N THR A 182 -10.59 21.67 -5.94
CA THR A 182 -9.82 21.31 -7.14
C THR A 182 -10.60 21.57 -8.44
N HIS A 183 -11.93 21.51 -8.37
CA HIS A 183 -12.83 21.61 -9.53
C HIS A 183 -13.84 22.75 -9.41
N ALA A 184 -13.50 23.82 -8.67
CA ALA A 184 -14.36 24.97 -8.41
C ALA A 184 -15.04 25.56 -9.67
N SER A 185 -14.35 25.56 -10.81
CA SER A 185 -14.85 26.09 -12.09
C SER A 185 -15.34 25.03 -13.09
N ASN A 186 -15.44 23.76 -12.69
CA ASN A 186 -15.77 22.65 -13.59
C ASN A 186 -16.93 21.79 -13.03
N ASP A 187 -18.16 22.30 -13.17
CA ASP A 187 -19.37 21.65 -12.66
C ASP A 187 -19.62 20.27 -13.29
N PHE A 188 -19.28 20.10 -14.57
CA PHE A 188 -19.39 18.81 -15.24
C PHE A 188 -18.56 17.74 -14.52
N LEU A 189 -17.32 18.09 -14.15
CA LEU A 189 -16.43 17.16 -13.46
C LEU A 189 -16.90 16.92 -12.03
N LYS A 190 -17.30 17.95 -11.28
CA LYS A 190 -17.87 17.81 -9.93
C LYS A 190 -19.05 16.83 -9.92
N ARG A 191 -20.07 17.03 -10.79
CA ARG A 191 -21.21 16.11 -10.92
C ARG A 191 -20.78 14.67 -11.17
N ARG A 192 -19.72 14.46 -11.94
CA ARG A 192 -19.18 13.12 -12.21
C ARG A 192 -18.55 12.47 -10.98
N TYR A 193 -17.82 13.24 -10.17
CA TYR A 193 -17.27 12.75 -8.90
C TYR A 193 -18.40 12.42 -7.92
N TYR A 194 -19.39 13.30 -7.75
CA TYR A 194 -20.52 13.04 -6.85
C TYR A 194 -21.37 11.83 -7.26
N ARG A 195 -21.63 11.63 -8.55
CA ARG A 195 -22.30 10.40 -9.02
C ARG A 195 -21.53 9.13 -8.65
N ALA A 196 -20.20 9.15 -8.74
CA ALA A 196 -19.37 8.03 -8.33
C ALA A 196 -19.38 7.82 -6.81
N ILE A 197 -19.36 8.91 -6.03
CA ILE A 197 -19.49 8.87 -4.57
C ILE A 197 -20.85 8.28 -4.18
N ASN A 198 -21.95 8.78 -4.74
CA ASN A 198 -23.30 8.29 -4.43
C ASN A 198 -23.46 6.81 -4.76
N TYR A 199 -22.94 6.36 -5.91
CA TYR A 199 -22.90 4.94 -6.24
C TYR A 199 -22.15 4.13 -5.17
N ILE A 200 -20.95 4.59 -4.76
CA ILE A 200 -20.17 3.92 -3.72
C ILE A 200 -20.93 3.88 -2.39
N LEU A 201 -21.58 4.98 -2.01
CA LEU A 201 -22.35 5.06 -0.77
C LEU A 201 -23.53 4.09 -0.78
N THR A 202 -24.26 4.02 -1.89
CA THR A 202 -25.36 3.07 -2.06
C THR A 202 -24.88 1.62 -1.98
N GLU A 203 -23.80 1.27 -2.68
CA GLU A 203 -23.23 -0.08 -2.66
C GLU A 203 -22.59 -0.45 -1.31
N ALA A 204 -22.20 0.54 -0.51
CA ALA A 204 -21.67 0.33 0.83
C ALA A 204 -22.76 0.28 1.91
N ASP A 205 -24.04 0.41 1.52
CA ASP A 205 -25.22 0.48 2.40
C ASP A 205 -25.20 1.68 3.38
N PHE A 206 -24.76 2.87 2.93
CA PHE A 206 -24.83 4.10 3.73
C PHE A 206 -26.15 4.87 3.49
N GLU A 207 -26.80 5.29 4.56
CA GLU A 207 -27.90 6.28 4.54
C GLU A 207 -27.32 7.70 4.68
N GLU A 208 -27.04 8.39 3.56
CA GLU A 208 -26.83 9.84 3.53
C GLU A 208 -27.99 10.50 2.76
N ASP A 209 -28.50 11.63 3.27
CA ASP A 209 -29.56 12.43 2.65
C ASP A 209 -29.18 12.81 1.21
N LEU A 210 -29.82 12.16 0.23
CA LEU A 210 -29.58 12.31 -1.23
C LEU A 210 -30.05 13.67 -1.80
N GLU A 211 -30.01 14.76 -1.02
CA GLU A 211 -30.74 16.00 -1.33
C GLU A 211 -30.16 16.85 -2.48
N GLU A 212 -29.01 16.51 -3.07
CA GLU A 212 -28.40 17.39 -4.09
C GLU A 212 -28.77 17.10 -5.56
N GLU A 213 -29.51 16.04 -5.89
CA GLU A 213 -29.84 15.74 -7.31
C GLU A 213 -31.19 16.29 -7.82
N ASN A 214 -32.04 16.91 -6.98
CA ASN A 214 -33.39 17.33 -7.40
C ASN A 214 -33.55 18.82 -7.79
N ASN A 215 -32.50 19.65 -7.76
CA ASN A 215 -32.67 21.09 -7.98
C ASN A 215 -32.22 21.65 -9.33
N GLU A 216 -31.76 20.84 -10.30
CA GLU A 216 -31.41 21.36 -11.64
C GLU A 216 -31.73 20.37 -12.78
N ILE A 217 -33.01 20.31 -13.16
CA ILE A 217 -33.47 19.92 -14.51
C ILE A 217 -34.20 21.11 -15.13
#